data_AF-A0A2V7UKN0-F1
#
_entry.id   AF-A0A2V7UKN0-F1
#
_cell.length_a   1.000
_cell.length_b   1.000
_cell.length_c   1.000
_cell.angle_alpha   90.00
_cell.angle_beta   90.00
_cell.angle_gamma   90.00
#
_symmetry.space_group_name_H-M   'P 1'
#
loop_
_entity.id
_entity.type
_entity.pdbx_description
1 polymer ?
#
loop_
_entity_poly.entity_id
_entity_poly.type
_entity_poly.pdbx_seq_one_letter_code
_entity_poly.pdbx_strand_id
1 'polypeptide(L)'
;MPIYEYECHDCRRRVSLLVRSLSSAEPPACPRCGSTALSRLMSRFATVKSEEARLESLAEGGGLGELDEGDPTSVARFMKKMGREFGDELGDDFDSAVDEAMTEAGDAGDETPADAGGESPGTAGPSEDL
;
A
#
# COMPACT_ATOMS: atom_id res chain seq x y z
N MET A 1 -14.42 -4.28 -30.52
CA MET A 1 -15.80 -4.56 -30.07
C MET A 1 -15.86 -4.18 -28.60
N PRO A 2 -16.45 -3.03 -28.22
CA PRO A 2 -16.25 -2.47 -26.90
C PRO A 2 -17.01 -3.26 -25.83
N ILE A 3 -16.31 -3.59 -24.75
CA ILE A 3 -16.87 -4.17 -23.54
C ILE A 3 -16.95 -3.04 -22.51
N TYR A 4 -18.09 -2.90 -21.87
CA TYR A 4 -18.31 -1.91 -20.81
C TYR A 4 -18.71 -2.60 -19.51
N GLU A 5 -18.37 -2.00 -18.39
CA GLU A 5 -18.82 -2.44 -17.07
C GLU A 5 -20.10 -1.70 -16.67
N TYR A 6 -21.01 -2.43 -16.05
CA TYR A 6 -22.26 -1.89 -15.51
C TYR A 6 -22.50 -2.40 -14.10
N GLU A 7 -23.16 -1.60 -13.28
CA GLU A 7 -23.76 -2.02 -12.01
C GLU A 7 -25.28 -2.14 -12.18
N CYS A 8 -25.83 -3.30 -11.84
CA CYS A 8 -27.27 -3.51 -11.84
C CYS A 8 -27.88 -3.04 -10.52
N HIS A 9 -28.89 -2.17 -10.56
CA HIS A 9 -29.52 -1.64 -9.35
C HIS A 9 -30.40 -2.67 -8.61
N ASP A 10 -30.90 -3.69 -9.30
CA ASP A 10 -31.79 -4.69 -8.69
C ASP A 10 -31.01 -5.81 -7.98
N CYS A 11 -30.04 -6.42 -8.67
CA CYS A 11 -29.24 -7.50 -8.07
C CYS A 11 -27.91 -7.04 -7.48
N ARG A 12 -27.58 -5.74 -7.59
CA ARG A 12 -26.35 -5.09 -7.09
C ARG A 12 -25.05 -5.78 -7.50
N ARG A 13 -25.07 -6.46 -8.65
CA ARG A 13 -23.88 -7.09 -9.22
C ARG A 13 -23.30 -6.24 -10.34
N ARG A 14 -21.97 -6.25 -10.41
CA ARG A 14 -21.22 -5.73 -11.56
C ARG A 14 -21.23 -6.77 -12.68
N VAL A 15 -21.46 -6.32 -13.91
CA VAL A 15 -21.51 -7.15 -15.11
C VAL A 15 -20.76 -6.47 -16.25
N SER A 16 -20.00 -7.24 -17.02
CA SER A 16 -19.29 -6.76 -18.21
C SER A 16 -20.12 -7.13 -19.44
N LEU A 17 -20.58 -6.11 -20.17
CA LEU A 17 -21.48 -6.29 -21.31
C LEU A 17 -20.85 -5.79 -22.60
N LEU A 18 -21.04 -6.58 -23.64
CA LEU A 18 -20.67 -6.23 -24.99
C LEU A 18 -21.77 -5.37 -25.60
N VAL A 19 -21.46 -4.10 -25.87
CA VAL A 19 -22.43 -3.17 -26.45
C VAL A 19 -22.00 -2.85 -27.88
N ARG A 20 -22.81 -3.27 -28.86
CA ARG A 20 -22.49 -3.10 -30.28
C ARG A 20 -22.53 -1.65 -30.75
N SER A 21 -23.42 -0.85 -30.18
CA SER A 21 -23.51 0.59 -30.42
C SER A 21 -23.95 1.29 -29.15
N LEU A 22 -23.28 2.38 -28.79
CA LEU A 22 -23.71 3.23 -27.66
C LEU A 22 -25.00 3.99 -27.97
N SER A 23 -25.36 4.14 -29.25
CA SER A 23 -26.58 4.80 -29.71
C SER A 23 -27.72 3.84 -30.00
N SER A 24 -27.61 2.54 -29.65
CA SER A 24 -28.71 1.61 -29.85
C SER A 24 -29.91 2.01 -29.00
N ALA A 25 -31.09 1.96 -29.60
CA ALA A 25 -32.35 2.29 -28.93
C ALA A 25 -32.71 1.30 -27.80
N GLU A 26 -32.14 0.10 -27.82
CA GLU A 26 -32.43 -0.93 -26.82
C GLU A 26 -31.39 -0.88 -25.68
N PRO A 27 -31.82 -0.64 -24.43
CA PRO A 27 -30.92 -0.61 -23.29
C PRO A 27 -30.42 -2.04 -23.00
N PRO A 28 -29.14 -2.21 -22.58
CA PRO A 28 -28.64 -3.50 -22.17
C PRO A 28 -29.44 -4.05 -20.98
N ALA A 29 -29.57 -5.37 -20.90
CA ALA A 29 -30.21 -6.05 -19.79
C ALA A 29 -29.18 -6.83 -18.96
N CYS A 30 -29.44 -6.96 -17.65
CA CYS A 30 -28.56 -7.67 -16.74
C CYS A 30 -28.62 -9.18 -17.03
N PRO A 31 -27.50 -9.86 -17.30
CA PRO A 31 -27.50 -11.29 -17.61
C PRO A 31 -27.80 -12.18 -16.39
N ARG A 32 -27.93 -11.59 -15.19
CA ARG A 32 -28.19 -12.32 -13.94
C ARG A 32 -29.67 -12.29 -13.53
N CYS A 33 -30.34 -11.15 -13.68
CA CYS A 33 -31.73 -10.97 -13.25
C CYS A 33 -32.66 -10.42 -14.34
N GLY A 34 -32.16 -10.07 -15.53
CA GLY A 34 -32.96 -9.53 -16.63
C GLY A 34 -33.33 -8.05 -16.51
N SER A 35 -32.99 -7.38 -15.41
CA SER A 35 -33.28 -5.95 -15.22
C SER A 35 -32.56 -5.06 -16.24
N THR A 36 -33.22 -4.01 -16.69
CA THR A 36 -32.65 -2.93 -17.51
C THR A 36 -32.16 -1.74 -16.69
N ALA A 37 -32.35 -1.78 -15.35
CA ALA A 37 -31.84 -0.76 -14.44
C ALA A 37 -30.34 -0.96 -14.21
N LEU A 38 -29.54 -0.52 -15.19
CA LEU A 38 -28.08 -0.61 -15.19
C LEU A 38 -27.46 0.80 -15.29
N SER A 39 -26.45 1.06 -14.47
CA SER A 39 -25.60 2.24 -14.59
C SER A 39 -24.22 1.83 -15.10
N ARG A 40 -23.69 2.56 -16.08
CA ARG A 40 -22.37 2.28 -16.63
C ARG A 40 -21.29 2.72 -15.65
N LEU A 41 -20.38 1.82 -15.31
CA LEU A 41 -19.21 2.14 -14.51
C LEU A 41 -18.08 2.64 -15.41
N MET A 42 -17.44 3.73 -15.01
CA MET A 42 -16.19 4.18 -15.61
C MET A 42 -15.03 3.51 -14.89
N SER A 43 -14.04 3.02 -15.64
CA SER A 43 -12.80 2.55 -15.05
C SER A 43 -12.14 3.67 -14.25
N ARG A 44 -11.47 3.32 -13.16
CA ARG A 44 -10.58 4.25 -12.45
C ARG A 44 -9.30 4.37 -13.29
N PHE A 45 -9.04 5.56 -13.82
CA PHE A 45 -7.78 5.84 -14.50
C PHE A 45 -6.71 6.15 -13.45
N ALA A 46 -5.53 5.54 -13.58
CA ALA A 46 -4.34 5.96 -12.87
C ALA A 46 -3.70 7.10 -13.66
N THR A 47 -3.40 8.22 -13.00
CA THR A 47 -2.65 9.33 -13.57
C THR A 47 -1.22 9.26 -13.06
N VAL A 48 -0.24 9.27 -13.98
CA VAL A 48 1.17 9.43 -13.60
C VAL A 48 1.37 10.82 -13.03
N LYS A 49 1.83 10.91 -11.78
CA LYS A 49 2.20 12.19 -11.16
C LYS A 49 3.53 12.66 -11.76
N SER A 50 3.66 13.96 -12.03
CA SER A 50 4.97 14.56 -12.33
C SER A 50 5.87 14.51 -11.10
N GLU A 51 7.18 14.56 -11.29
CA GLU A 51 8.14 14.58 -10.18
C GLU A 51 7.89 15.75 -9.22
N GLU A 52 7.54 16.93 -9.75
CA GLU A 52 7.14 18.09 -8.94
C GLU A 52 5.92 17.80 -8.05
N ALA A 53 4.89 17.14 -8.58
CA ALA A 53 3.68 16.80 -7.83
C ALA A 53 3.93 15.67 -6.81
N ARG A 54 4.89 14.77 -7.08
CA ARG A 54 5.37 13.79 -6.09
C ARG A 54 6.08 14.48 -4.94
N LEU A 55 7.01 15.41 -5.23
CA LEU A 55 7.73 16.18 -4.22
C LEU A 55 6.80 17.07 -3.39
N GLU A 56 5.81 17.71 -4.00
CA GLU A 56 4.80 18.51 -3.30
C GLU A 56 3.92 17.64 -2.39
N SER A 57 3.46 16.47 -2.87
CA SER A 57 2.71 15.49 -2.06
C SER A 57 3.51 14.95 -0.86
N LEU A 58 4.83 14.81 -1.00
CA LEU A 58 5.74 14.46 0.10
C LEU A 58 5.89 15.61 1.11
N ALA A 59 5.89 16.86 0.63
CA ALA A 59 5.99 18.05 1.47
C ALA A 59 4.68 18.36 2.23
N GLU A 60 3.52 18.25 1.57
CA GLU A 60 2.20 18.58 2.13
C GLU A 60 1.63 17.46 3.00
N GLY A 61 1.92 16.20 2.67
CA GLY A 61 1.33 15.05 3.34
C GLY A 61 2.07 14.60 4.60
N GLY A 62 2.60 15.51 5.40
CA GLY A 62 3.38 15.17 6.60
C GLY A 62 4.72 14.54 6.24
N GLY A 63 5.61 15.34 5.62
CA GLY A 63 7.02 14.99 5.49
C GLY A 63 7.69 14.77 6.86
N LEU A 64 9.02 14.64 6.86
CA LEU A 64 9.94 14.38 7.98
C LEU A 64 9.67 15.09 9.34
N GLY A 65 8.75 16.06 9.41
CA GLY A 65 8.32 16.74 10.63
C GLY A 65 7.18 16.08 11.42
N GLU A 66 6.46 15.09 10.88
CA GLU A 66 5.43 14.29 11.62
C GLU A 66 5.87 12.81 11.76
N LEU A 67 7.17 12.58 11.76
CA LEU A 67 7.79 11.30 12.08
C LEU A 67 8.09 11.29 13.57
N ASP A 68 7.33 10.50 14.35
CA ASP A 68 7.69 10.17 15.73
C ASP A 68 8.63 8.97 15.72
N GLU A 69 9.92 9.21 15.93
CA GLU A 69 10.96 8.18 16.05
C GLU A 69 10.70 7.21 17.23
N GLY A 70 9.87 7.59 18.19
CA GLY A 70 9.45 6.74 19.32
C GLY A 70 8.30 5.78 19.01
N ASP A 71 7.60 5.91 17.88
CA ASP A 71 6.44 5.08 17.53
C ASP A 71 6.71 4.20 16.28
N PRO A 72 6.79 2.86 16.43
CA PRO A 72 7.03 1.96 15.29
C PRO A 72 5.93 2.04 14.21
N THR A 73 4.70 2.43 14.56
CA THR A 73 3.60 2.58 13.60
C THR A 73 3.80 3.78 12.67
N SER A 74 4.38 4.85 13.21
CA SER A 74 4.69 6.07 12.47
C SER A 74 5.84 5.86 11.49
N VAL A 75 6.88 5.12 11.89
CA VAL A 75 7.98 4.69 11.01
C VAL A 75 7.48 3.77 9.88
N ALA A 76 6.62 2.80 10.21
CA ALA A 76 6.04 1.90 9.20
C ALA A 76 5.17 2.65 8.17
N ARG A 77 4.35 3.60 8.63
CA ARG A 77 3.54 4.45 7.74
C ARG A 77 4.42 5.30 6.82
N PHE A 78 5.50 5.85 7.34
CA PHE A 78 6.46 6.62 6.55
C PHE A 78 7.18 5.77 5.51
N MET A 79 7.69 4.59 5.88
CA MET A 79 8.33 3.66 4.95
C MET A 79 7.37 3.22 3.83
N LYS A 80 6.12 2.89 4.17
CA LYS A 80 5.10 2.53 3.19
C LYS A 80 4.73 3.69 2.26
N LYS A 81 4.73 4.92 2.76
CA LYS A 81 4.46 6.12 1.96
C LYS A 81 5.63 6.46 1.04
N MET A 82 6.87 6.36 1.54
CA MET A 82 8.08 6.55 0.75
C MET A 82 8.17 5.50 -0.37
N GLY A 83 7.90 4.22 -0.06
CA GLY A 83 7.85 3.13 -1.03
C GLY A 83 6.84 3.36 -2.15
N ARG A 84 5.67 3.95 -1.86
CA ARG A 84 4.65 4.27 -2.88
C ARG A 84 5.01 5.42 -3.81
N GLU A 85 5.72 6.42 -3.32
CA GLU A 85 6.10 7.60 -4.13
C GLU A 85 7.40 7.36 -4.92
N PHE A 86 8.31 6.50 -4.42
CA PHE A 86 9.54 6.08 -5.12
C PHE A 86 9.42 4.74 -5.87
N GLY A 87 8.34 3.98 -5.63
CA GLY A 87 8.15 2.61 -6.13
C GLY A 87 8.04 2.49 -7.64
N ASP A 88 7.69 3.56 -8.35
CA ASP A 88 7.74 3.58 -9.82
C ASP A 88 9.18 3.43 -10.37
N GLU A 89 10.22 3.75 -9.57
CA GLU A 89 11.63 3.61 -9.95
C GLU A 89 12.30 2.35 -9.37
N LEU A 90 11.81 1.85 -8.22
CA LEU A 90 12.30 0.60 -7.61
C LEU A 90 11.56 -0.68 -8.08
N GLY A 91 10.41 -0.53 -8.74
CA GLY A 91 9.61 -1.63 -9.30
C GLY A 91 8.67 -2.31 -8.30
N ASP A 92 7.67 -3.03 -8.83
CA ASP A 92 6.64 -3.76 -8.07
C ASP A 92 7.21 -4.79 -7.07
N ASP A 93 8.44 -5.27 -7.31
CA ASP A 93 9.15 -6.21 -6.44
C ASP A 93 9.54 -5.58 -5.08
N PHE A 94 9.83 -4.28 -5.03
CA PHE A 94 10.21 -3.59 -3.80
C PHE A 94 9.02 -3.36 -2.86
N ASP A 95 7.85 -2.97 -3.39
CA ASP A 95 6.63 -2.79 -2.57
C ASP A 95 6.22 -4.12 -1.92
N SER A 96 6.35 -5.23 -2.67
CA SER A 96 6.11 -6.58 -2.17
C SER A 96 7.10 -6.98 -1.06
N ALA A 97 8.39 -6.72 -1.26
CA ALA A 97 9.44 -7.02 -0.28
C ALA A 97 9.30 -6.20 1.02
N VAL A 98 8.84 -4.95 0.92
CA VAL A 98 8.59 -4.10 2.10
C VAL A 98 7.34 -4.55 2.84
N ASP A 99 6.24 -4.89 2.15
CA ASP A 99 5.04 -5.43 2.80
C ASP A 99 5.32 -6.80 3.44
N GLU A 100 6.17 -7.65 2.83
CA GLU A 100 6.67 -8.90 3.43
C GLU A 100 7.53 -8.63 4.68
N ALA A 101 8.54 -7.76 4.60
CA ALA A 101 9.37 -7.42 5.75
C ALA A 101 8.57 -6.80 6.93
N MET A 102 7.54 -6.01 6.63
CA MET A 102 6.67 -5.41 7.66
C MET A 102 5.71 -6.43 8.29
N THR A 103 5.27 -7.44 7.52
CA THR A 103 4.44 -8.54 8.07
C THR A 103 5.27 -9.47 8.94
N GLU A 104 6.51 -9.77 8.53
CA GLU A 104 7.47 -10.52 9.34
C GLU A 104 7.89 -9.75 10.61
N ALA A 105 8.06 -8.42 10.53
CA ALA A 105 8.34 -7.58 11.70
C ALA A 105 7.12 -7.40 12.63
N GLY A 106 5.90 -7.51 12.10
CA GLY A 106 4.66 -7.56 12.88
C GLY A 106 4.42 -8.90 13.58
N ASP A 107 5.04 -9.99 13.09
CA ASP A 107 5.07 -11.32 13.70
C ASP A 107 6.24 -11.49 14.69
N ALA A 108 7.23 -10.60 14.67
CA ALA A 108 8.31 -10.50 15.67
C ALA A 108 7.86 -9.85 17.00
N GLY A 109 6.61 -10.09 17.39
CA GLY A 109 5.98 -9.60 18.61
C GLY A 109 6.10 -10.54 19.82
N ASP A 110 6.96 -11.56 19.81
CA ASP A 110 7.20 -12.43 20.96
C ASP A 110 8.55 -13.13 20.84
N GLU A 111 9.68 -12.49 21.17
CA GLU A 111 10.87 -13.19 21.71
C GLU A 111 11.81 -12.20 22.44
N THR A 112 11.57 -11.96 23.73
CA THR A 112 12.67 -11.81 24.72
C THR A 112 12.14 -12.33 26.07
N PRO A 113 12.95 -12.91 26.97
CA PRO A 113 14.41 -13.09 26.97
C PRO A 113 14.87 -14.55 27.23
N ALA A 114 16.08 -14.94 26.85
CA ALA A 114 16.72 -16.14 27.39
C ALA A 114 18.22 -15.96 27.61
N ASP A 115 18.53 -15.85 28.89
CA ASP A 115 19.81 -15.96 29.57
C ASP A 115 20.67 -17.14 29.07
N ALA A 116 21.94 -16.87 28.79
CA ALA A 116 23.02 -17.83 28.99
C ALA A 116 24.26 -17.05 29.42
N GLY A 117 24.63 -17.23 30.69
CA GLY A 117 25.82 -16.67 31.35
C GLY A 117 27.11 -16.84 30.56
N GLY A 118 28.17 -16.10 30.82
CA GLY A 118 28.59 -15.53 32.09
C GLY A 118 30.02 -15.96 32.28
N GLU A 119 30.98 -15.05 32.09
CA GLU A 119 32.35 -15.17 32.59
C GLU A 119 32.95 -13.76 32.63
N SER A 120 32.87 -13.14 33.81
CA SER A 120 33.89 -12.16 34.23
C SER A 120 35.18 -12.93 34.52
N PRO A 121 36.34 -12.37 34.15
CA PRO A 121 37.08 -11.58 35.15
C PRO A 121 37.58 -10.28 34.50
N GLY A 122 37.74 -9.17 35.20
CA GLY A 122 38.07 -8.97 36.59
C GLY A 122 38.96 -7.72 36.58
N THR A 123 38.49 -6.66 37.22
CA THR A 123 39.21 -5.40 37.35
C THR A 123 40.50 -5.59 38.13
N ALA A 124 41.62 -5.09 37.62
CA ALA A 124 42.78 -4.73 38.43
C ALA A 124 43.57 -3.61 37.72
N GLY A 125 43.32 -2.36 38.11
CA GLY A 125 44.44 -1.42 38.28
C GLY A 125 45.02 -1.62 39.69
N PRO A 126 46.02 -0.86 40.15
CA PRO A 126 46.81 0.21 39.49
C PRO A 126 48.34 0.02 39.68
N SER A 127 49.19 0.86 39.05
CA SER A 127 50.36 1.48 39.70
C SER A 127 51.21 2.31 38.73
N GLU A 128 51.70 3.42 39.28
CA GLU A 128 52.62 4.43 38.76
C GLU A 128 54.01 3.86 38.35
N ASP A 129 54.74 4.57 37.49
CA ASP A 129 56.14 5.02 37.69
C ASP A 129 56.84 5.42 36.36
N LEU A 130 57.34 6.67 36.37
CA LEU A 130 58.44 7.29 35.59
C LEU A 130 58.28 7.58 34.07
#